data_AF-A0A0F0HB31-F1
#
_entry.id   AF-A0A0F0HB31-F1
#
_cell.length_a   1.000
_cell.length_b   1.000
_cell.length_c   1.000
_cell.angle_alpha   90.00
_cell.angle_beta   90.00
_cell.angle_gamma   90.00
#
_symmetry.space_group_name_H-M   'P 1'
#
loop_
_entity.id
_entity.type
_entity.pdbx_description
1 polymer ?
#
loop_
_entity_poly.entity_id
_entity_poly.type
_entity_poly.pdbx_seq_one_letter_code
_entity_poly.pdbx_strand_id
1 'polypeptide(L)'
;MNGYEVAPEQLQDRIKTLTRLAELTGDLVATASRLAERQPLLGTAPPAQDLSKRLKSAGSGLAGEVGAAEREVRAFQQMLAEIKTTYTETDAEQARKAAR
;
A
#
# COMPACT_ATOMS: atom_id res chain seq x y z
N MET A 1 22.11 28.43 -6.11
CA MET A 1 20.75 28.20 -6.63
C MET A 1 20.63 26.70 -6.79
N ASN A 2 20.07 26.00 -5.81
CA ASN A 2 20.04 24.54 -5.80
C ASN A 2 18.87 24.08 -6.66
N GLY A 3 19.13 23.86 -7.96
CA GLY A 3 18.19 23.16 -8.82
C GLY A 3 18.07 21.72 -8.33
N TYR A 4 16.88 21.31 -7.93
CA TYR A 4 16.62 19.92 -7.62
C TYR A 4 16.58 19.14 -8.95
N GLU A 5 17.56 18.26 -9.16
CA GLU A 5 17.56 17.34 -10.30
C GLU A 5 16.59 16.19 -9.99
N VAL A 6 15.39 16.26 -10.54
CA VAL A 6 14.39 15.20 -10.41
C VAL A 6 14.66 14.16 -11.49
N ALA A 7 15.17 12.99 -11.12
CA ALA A 7 15.33 11.85 -12.01
C ALA A 7 13.97 11.12 -12.16
N PRO A 8 13.19 11.38 -13.24
CA PRO A 8 11.80 10.94 -13.32
C PRO A 8 11.69 9.41 -13.44
N GLU A 9 12.67 8.79 -14.07
CA GLU A 9 12.80 7.34 -14.22
C GLU A 9 13.03 6.64 -12.86
N GLN A 10 13.92 7.16 -12.02
CA GLN A 10 14.15 6.62 -10.67
C GLN A 10 12.91 6.78 -9.78
N LEU A 11 12.17 7.87 -9.94
CA LEU A 11 10.90 8.06 -9.24
C LEU A 11 9.88 7.02 -9.69
N GLN A 12 9.81 6.73 -10.98
CA GLN A 12 8.92 5.74 -11.56
C GLN A 12 9.23 4.31 -11.09
N ASP A 13 10.50 3.94 -10.97
CA ASP A 13 10.88 2.63 -10.44
C ASP A 13 10.59 2.49 -8.95
N ARG A 14 10.75 3.56 -8.17
CA ARG A 14 10.32 3.61 -6.76
C ARG A 14 8.81 3.47 -6.64
N ILE A 15 8.04 4.16 -7.49
CA ILE A 15 6.57 4.03 -7.56
C ILE A 15 6.20 2.57 -7.83
N LYS A 16 6.78 1.94 -8.86
CA LYS A 16 6.51 0.53 -9.18
C LYS A 16 6.81 -0.41 -8.02
N THR A 17 7.94 -0.21 -7.34
CA THR A 17 8.33 -1.03 -6.19
C THR A 17 7.31 -0.90 -5.06
N LEU A 18 6.86 0.31 -4.78
CA LEU A 18 5.84 0.56 -3.76
C LEU A 18 4.47 0.00 -4.16
N THR A 19 4.11 0.06 -5.45
CA THR A 19 2.91 -0.61 -5.96
C THR A 19 2.94 -2.11 -5.75
N ARG A 20 4.07 -2.74 -6.07
CA ARG A 20 4.26 -4.17 -5.85
C ARG A 20 4.14 -4.52 -4.37
N LEU A 21 4.69 -3.69 -3.49
CA LEU A 21 4.57 -3.88 -2.05
C LEU A 21 3.11 -3.74 -1.59
N ALA A 22 2.36 -2.78 -2.13
CA ALA A 22 0.93 -2.61 -1.87
C ALA A 22 0.13 -3.86 -2.25
N GLU A 23 0.36 -4.39 -3.45
CA GLU A 23 -0.30 -5.60 -3.96
C GLU A 23 -0.05 -6.81 -3.04
N LEU A 24 1.23 -7.06 -2.71
CA LEU A 24 1.61 -8.15 -1.80
C LEU A 24 1.00 -7.98 -0.40
N THR A 25 0.92 -6.74 0.07
CA THR A 25 0.28 -6.39 1.34
C THR A 25 -1.23 -6.67 1.27
N GLY A 26 -1.90 -6.31 0.17
CA GLY A 26 -3.31 -6.62 -0.08
C GLY A 26 -3.60 -8.13 -0.14
N ASP A 27 -2.74 -8.91 -0.79
CA ASP A 27 -2.84 -10.38 -0.81
C ASP A 27 -2.70 -10.99 0.59
N LEU A 28 -1.83 -10.41 1.43
CA LEU A 28 -1.69 -10.78 2.82
C LEU A 28 -2.95 -10.42 3.63
N VAL A 29 -3.55 -9.23 3.44
CA VAL A 29 -4.86 -8.87 4.03
C VAL A 29 -5.90 -9.92 3.65
N ALA A 30 -6.05 -10.20 2.36
CA ALA A 30 -7.07 -11.12 1.87
C ALA A 30 -6.90 -12.53 2.45
N THR A 31 -5.65 -12.94 2.69
CA THR A 31 -5.34 -14.23 3.31
C THR A 31 -5.60 -14.22 4.82
N ALA A 32 -5.20 -13.16 5.52
CA ALA A 32 -5.44 -12.98 6.95
C ALA A 32 -6.95 -12.83 7.27
N SER A 33 -7.70 -12.07 6.46
CA SER A 33 -9.16 -11.93 6.58
C SER A 33 -9.86 -13.26 6.36
N ARG A 34 -9.49 -14.02 5.32
CA ARG A 34 -10.03 -15.39 5.11
C ARG A 34 -9.70 -16.33 6.27
N LEU A 35 -8.53 -16.18 6.89
CA LEU A 35 -8.17 -16.94 8.08
C LEU A 35 -9.01 -16.51 9.31
N ALA A 36 -9.26 -15.22 9.48
CA ALA A 36 -10.08 -14.66 10.56
C ALA A 36 -11.57 -15.01 10.44
N GLU A 37 -12.08 -15.09 9.20
CA GLU A 37 -13.46 -15.51 8.91
C GLU A 37 -13.67 -17.00 9.18
N ARG A 38 -12.64 -17.82 8.98
CA ARG A 38 -12.71 -19.26 9.29
C ARG A 38 -12.64 -19.45 10.79
N GLN A 39 -13.67 -20.07 11.36
CA GLN A 39 -13.59 -20.57 12.72
C GLN A 39 -12.57 -21.73 12.76
N PRO A 40 -11.44 -21.60 13.47
CA PRO A 40 -10.47 -22.68 13.54
C PRO A 40 -11.11 -23.89 14.21
N LEU A 41 -11.17 -25.01 13.50
CA LEU A 41 -11.67 -26.29 14.01
C LEU A 41 -10.58 -26.91 14.90
N LEU A 42 -10.42 -26.38 16.11
CA LEU A 42 -9.46 -26.85 17.11
C LEU A 42 -10.08 -27.89 18.08
N GLY A 43 -11.34 -28.27 17.85
CA GLY A 43 -12.10 -29.18 18.72
C GLY A 43 -13.07 -28.44 19.66
N THR A 44 -13.78 -29.19 20.49
CA THR A 44 -14.81 -28.65 21.41
C THR A 44 -14.31 -28.44 22.85
N ALA A 45 -13.08 -28.87 23.15
CA ALA A 45 -12.49 -28.70 24.47
C ALA A 45 -12.43 -27.21 24.85
N PRO A 46 -12.74 -26.82 26.11
CA PRO A 46 -12.69 -25.41 26.54
C PRO A 46 -11.40 -24.65 26.17
N PRO A 47 -10.18 -25.19 26.35
CA PRO A 47 -8.95 -24.49 25.93
C PRO A 47 -8.82 -24.34 24.40
N ALA A 48 -9.36 -25.28 23.62
CA ALA A 48 -9.37 -25.17 22.17
C ALA A 48 -10.32 -24.07 21.68
N GLN A 49 -11.48 -23.92 22.33
CA GLN A 49 -12.41 -22.82 22.04
C GLN A 49 -11.81 -21.46 22.38
N ASP A 50 -11.07 -21.34 23.49
CA ASP A 50 -10.38 -20.11 23.85
C ASP A 50 -9.29 -19.74 22.84
N LEU A 51 -8.50 -20.73 22.41
CA LEU A 51 -7.49 -20.55 21.37
C LEU A 51 -8.10 -20.13 20.02
N SER A 52 -9.21 -20.76 19.61
CA SER A 52 -9.94 -20.37 18.39
C SER A 52 -10.43 -18.91 18.45
N LYS A 53 -10.93 -18.45 19.60
CA LYS A 53 -11.36 -17.05 19.79
C LYS A 53 -10.17 -16.08 19.72
N ARG A 54 -9.05 -16.42 20.35
CA ARG A 54 -7.83 -15.60 20.34
C ARG A 54 -7.25 -15.48 18.93
N LEU A 55 -7.18 -16.58 18.19
CA LEU A 55 -6.73 -16.58 16.79
C LEU A 55 -7.64 -15.75 15.90
N LYS A 56 -8.96 -15.85 16.09
CA LYS A 56 -9.93 -15.01 15.37
C LYS A 56 -9.71 -13.53 15.63
N SER A 57 -9.53 -13.15 16.91
CA SER A 57 -9.26 -11.77 17.31
C SER A 57 -7.96 -11.24 16.71
N ALA A 58 -6.87 -12.02 16.79
CA ALA A 58 -5.58 -11.66 16.20
C ALA A 58 -5.66 -11.51 14.67
N GLY A 59 -6.40 -12.41 14.00
CA GLY A 59 -6.64 -12.32 12.55
C GLY A 59 -7.41 -11.06 12.16
N SER A 60 -8.43 -10.68 12.92
CA SER A 60 -9.18 -9.43 12.69
C SER A 60 -8.32 -8.18 12.95
N GLY A 61 -7.49 -8.18 14.00
CA GLY A 61 -6.55 -7.09 14.26
C GLY A 61 -5.54 -6.91 13.14
N LEU A 62 -4.92 -8.01 12.71
CA LEU A 62 -3.97 -8.01 11.58
C LEU A 62 -4.62 -7.52 10.28
N ALA A 63 -5.83 -7.98 9.95
CA ALA A 63 -6.55 -7.51 8.78
C ALA A 63 -6.81 -5.99 8.81
N GLY A 64 -7.11 -5.45 9.99
CA GLY A 64 -7.29 -4.01 10.19
C GLY A 64 -6.01 -3.20 9.99
N GLU A 65 -4.90 -3.63 10.60
CA GLU A 65 -3.59 -2.98 10.48
C GLU A 65 -3.08 -3.00 9.04
N VAL A 66 -3.15 -4.17 8.38
CA VAL A 66 -2.67 -4.32 7.02
C VAL A 66 -3.56 -3.55 6.03
N GLY A 67 -4.87 -3.48 6.26
CA GLY A 67 -5.76 -2.61 5.48
C GLY A 67 -5.49 -1.10 5.67
N ALA A 68 -4.98 -0.68 6.83
CA ALA A 68 -4.52 0.70 7.02
C ALA A 68 -3.26 0.99 6.22
N ALA A 69 -2.28 0.06 6.26
CA ALA A 69 -1.07 0.16 5.46
C ALA A 69 -1.38 0.22 3.94
N GLU A 70 -2.32 -0.60 3.45
CA GLU A 70 -2.74 -0.55 2.04
C GLU A 70 -3.27 0.85 1.64
N ARG A 71 -4.10 1.47 2.49
CA ARG A 71 -4.64 2.82 2.23
C ARG A 71 -3.53 3.87 2.16
N GLU A 72 -2.55 3.80 3.06
CA GLU A 72 -1.41 4.73 3.06
C GLU A 72 -0.58 4.58 1.79
N VAL A 73 -0.31 3.34 1.35
CA VAL A 73 0.44 3.11 0.10
C VAL A 73 -0.32 3.63 -1.12
N ARG A 74 -1.64 3.42 -1.19
CA ARG A 74 -2.47 3.98 -2.27
C ARG A 74 -2.48 5.50 -2.28
N ALA A 75 -2.60 6.14 -1.11
CA ALA A 75 -2.52 7.58 -0.99
C ALA A 75 -1.16 8.12 -1.45
N PHE A 76 -0.08 7.43 -1.09
CA PHE A 76 1.27 7.80 -1.51
C PHE A 76 1.48 7.66 -3.03
N GLN A 77 0.96 6.60 -3.64
CA GLN A 77 0.99 6.45 -5.11
C GLN A 77 0.28 7.60 -5.82
N GLN A 78 -0.88 8.00 -5.32
CA GLN A 78 -1.67 9.08 -5.90
C GLN A 78 -0.91 10.41 -5.79
N MET A 79 -0.33 10.69 -4.63
CA MET A 79 0.52 11.87 -4.43
C MET A 79 1.71 11.89 -5.38
N LEU A 80 2.38 10.75 -5.60
CA LEU A 80 3.51 10.66 -6.53
C LEU A 80 3.08 10.86 -7.99
N ALA A 81 1.90 10.37 -8.38
CA ALA A 81 1.35 10.60 -9.70
C ALA A 81 1.00 12.08 -9.93
N GLU A 82 0.43 12.75 -8.93
CA GLU A 82 0.15 14.19 -8.96
C GLU A 82 1.44 15.00 -9.08
N ILE A 83 2.46 14.71 -8.26
CA ILE A 83 3.77 15.38 -8.33
C ILE A 83 4.39 15.20 -9.72
N LYS A 84 4.39 13.97 -10.26
CA LYS A 84 4.92 13.71 -11.61
C LYS A 84 4.19 14.55 -12.66
N THR A 85 2.87 14.64 -12.56
CA THR A 85 2.03 15.42 -13.49
C THR A 85 2.42 16.89 -13.43
N THR A 86 2.48 17.49 -12.24
CA THR A 86 2.88 18.89 -12.05
C THR A 86 4.27 19.18 -12.60
N TYR A 87 5.24 18.29 -12.38
CA TYR A 87 6.58 18.44 -12.95
C TYR A 87 6.55 18.39 -14.48
N THR A 88 5.88 17.40 -15.07
CA THR A 88 5.81 17.29 -16.54
C THR A 88 5.09 18.47 -17.20
N GLU A 89 4.04 19.00 -16.56
CA GLU A 89 3.32 20.19 -17.04
C GLU A 89 4.20 21.44 -16.95
N THR A 90 4.91 21.61 -15.83
CA THR A 90 5.84 22.72 -15.64
C THR A 90 6.98 22.68 -16.66
N ASP A 91 7.58 21.51 -16.88
CA ASP A 91 8.65 21.32 -17.85
C ASP A 91 8.17 21.64 -19.28
N ALA A 92 6.96 21.16 -19.64
CA ALA A 92 6.34 21.45 -20.92
C ALA A 92 6.03 22.95 -21.10
N GLU A 93 5.60 23.64 -20.04
CA GLU A 93 5.33 25.08 -20.09
C GLU A 93 6.62 25.90 -20.22
N GLN A 94 7.69 25.52 -19.52
CA GLN A 94 9.01 26.14 -19.64
C GLN A 94 9.59 25.92 -21.05
N ALA A 95 9.50 24.71 -21.60
CA ALA A 95 9.93 24.41 -22.96
C ALA A 95 9.18 25.26 -24.02
N ARG A 96 7.87 25.47 -23.83
CA ARG A 96 7.06 26.35 -24.71
C ARG A 96 7.45 27.82 -24.60
N LYS A 97 7.84 28.29 -23.42
CA LYS A 97 8.31 29.68 -23.21
C LYS A 97 9.70 29.90 -23.81
N ALA A 98 10.59 28.91 -23.76
CA ALA A 98 11.92 29.00 -24.35
C ALA A 98 11.94 28.90 -25.89
N ALA A 99 10.87 28.36 -26.50
CA ALA A 99 10.71 28.24 -27.95
C ALA A 99 10.01 29.45 -28.61
N ARG A 100 9.67 30.49 -27.84
CA ARG A 100 9.11 31.77 -28.30
C ARG A 100 10.16 32.87 -28.21
#